data_AF-A0A1F5CTQ7-F1
#
_entry.id   AF-A0A1F5CTQ7-F1
#
_cell.length_a   1.000
_cell.length_b   1.000
_cell.length_c   1.000
_cell.angle_alpha   90.00
_cell.angle_beta   90.00
_cell.angle_gamma   90.00
#
_symmetry.space_group_name_H-M   'P 1'
#
loop_
_entity.id
_entity.type
_entity.pdbx_description
1 polymer ?
#
loop_
_entity_poly.entity_id
_entity_poly.type
_entity_poly.pdbx_seq_one_letter_code
_entity_poly.pdbx_strand_id
1 'polypeptide(L)'
;MRTPMVNNEKEIEEELMEKEIDVSALVFISVLTGSPRDLAAKVASVPGVEKVYELTGDIDMTAIINAVDMEELSKIIFEIRNVHGVSKTDTRTIIGILP
;
A
#
# COMPACT_ATOMS: atom_id res chain seq x y z
N MET A 1 -0.15 6.66 -47.33
CA MET A 1 -0.59 7.14 -46.01
C MET A 1 0.26 6.40 -44.99
N ARG A 2 1.29 7.05 -44.41
CA ARG A 2 2.17 6.41 -43.43
C ARG A 2 1.46 6.47 -42.07
N THR A 3 1.19 5.32 -41.48
CA THR A 3 0.81 5.23 -40.06
C THR A 3 1.97 5.77 -39.23
N PRO A 4 1.77 6.66 -38.25
CA PRO A 4 2.84 6.98 -37.31
C PRO A 4 3.03 5.75 -36.42
N MET A 5 4.24 5.19 -36.42
CA MET A 5 4.66 4.30 -35.34
C MET A 5 4.94 5.20 -34.15
N VAL A 6 4.01 5.26 -33.21
CA VAL A 6 4.25 5.86 -31.90
C VAL A 6 5.23 4.94 -31.19
N ASN A 7 6.35 5.50 -30.72
CA ASN A 7 7.41 4.77 -30.05
C ASN A 7 6.87 4.20 -28.74
N ASN A 8 6.63 2.89 -28.71
CA ASN A 8 6.23 2.11 -27.54
C ASN A 8 7.16 2.35 -26.33
N GLU A 9 8.42 2.71 -26.57
CA GLU A 9 9.40 3.06 -25.54
C GLU A 9 9.08 4.36 -24.80
N LYS A 10 8.50 5.37 -25.49
CA LYS A 10 8.15 6.64 -24.87
C LYS A 10 6.92 6.55 -23.98
N GLU A 11 5.90 5.78 -24.39
CA GLU A 11 4.74 5.49 -23.54
C GLU A 11 5.13 4.65 -22.32
N ILE A 12 6.05 3.69 -22.48
CA ILE A 12 6.59 2.91 -21.35
C ILE A 12 7.43 3.79 -20.42
N GLU A 13 8.26 4.70 -20.96
CA GLU A 13 9.03 5.66 -20.16
C GLU A 13 8.13 6.70 -19.45
N GLU A 14 7.05 7.17 -20.09
CA GLU A 14 6.05 8.06 -19.49
C GLU A 14 5.25 7.33 -18.39
N GLU A 15 4.86 6.06 -18.61
CA GLU A 15 4.19 5.22 -17.60
C GLU A 15 5.11 4.87 -16.42
N LEU A 16 6.42 4.70 -16.66
CA LEU A 16 7.45 4.51 -15.63
C LEU A 16 7.78 5.83 -14.88
N MET A 17 7.60 6.99 -15.52
CA MET A 17 7.76 8.31 -14.88
C MET A 17 6.51 8.79 -14.13
N GLU A 18 5.31 8.24 -14.41
CA GLU A 18 4.05 8.65 -13.76
C GLU A 18 3.80 8.09 -12.36
N LYS A 19 4.70 7.28 -11.79
CA LYS A 19 4.67 6.95 -10.36
C LYS A 19 6.04 7.09 -9.72
N GLU A 20 6.48 8.33 -9.54
CA GLU A 20 7.38 8.64 -8.43
C GLU A 20 6.65 8.25 -7.13
N ILE A 21 7.02 7.11 -6.57
CA ILE A 21 6.62 6.74 -5.21
C ILE A 21 7.44 7.62 -4.28
N ASP A 22 6.86 8.71 -3.81
CA ASP A 22 7.55 9.64 -2.91
C ASP A 22 7.38 9.27 -1.43
N VAL A 23 6.45 8.37 -1.10
CA VAL A 23 6.16 8.02 0.29
C VAL A 23 5.94 6.53 0.48
N SER A 24 6.81 5.90 1.27
CA SER A 24 6.59 4.55 1.77
C SER A 24 6.29 4.55 3.27
N ALA A 25 5.47 3.62 3.74
CA ALA A 25 5.15 3.49 5.15
C ALA A 25 4.98 2.03 5.60
N LEU A 26 5.32 1.77 6.86
CA LEU A 26 4.90 0.58 7.59
C LEU A 26 3.63 0.92 8.38
N VAL A 27 2.58 0.14 8.20
CA VAL A 27 1.32 0.29 8.94
C VAL A 27 1.08 -0.94 9.77
N PHE A 28 1.25 -0.78 11.08
CA PHE A 28 0.91 -1.80 12.06
C PHE A 28 -0.60 -1.79 12.28
N ILE A 29 -1.23 -2.95 12.24
CA ILE A 29 -2.68 -3.10 12.25
C ILE A 29 -3.04 -4.07 13.38
N SER A 30 -3.94 -3.61 14.25
CA SER A 30 -4.59 -4.46 15.25
C SER A 30 -5.98 -4.84 14.75
N VAL A 31 -6.40 -6.07 15.02
CA VAL A 31 -7.71 -6.61 14.62
C VAL A 31 -8.62 -6.83 15.83
N LEU A 32 -9.92 -6.88 15.59
CA LEU A 32 -10.92 -7.22 16.60
C LEU A 32 -10.89 -8.73 16.88
N THR A 33 -11.20 -9.13 18.11
CA THR A 33 -11.37 -10.54 18.46
C THR A 33 -12.49 -11.17 17.63
N GLY A 34 -12.24 -12.33 17.04
CA GLY A 34 -13.21 -13.03 16.18
C GLY A 34 -13.32 -12.45 14.76
N SER A 35 -12.37 -11.60 14.35
CA SER A 35 -12.32 -11.08 12.98
C SER A 35 -12.28 -12.20 11.92
N PRO A 36 -12.81 -11.93 10.71
CA PRO A 36 -12.78 -12.89 9.61
C PRO A 36 -11.37 -13.38 9.27
N ARG A 37 -11.23 -14.68 8.93
CA ARG A 37 -9.93 -15.26 8.53
C ARG A 37 -9.36 -14.66 7.24
N ASP A 38 -10.20 -14.04 6.42
CA ASP A 38 -9.81 -13.41 5.16
C ASP A 38 -9.43 -11.93 5.32
N LEU A 39 -9.37 -11.40 6.55
CA LEU A 39 -9.09 -9.99 6.81
C LEU A 39 -7.74 -9.55 6.24
N ALA A 40 -6.68 -10.33 6.45
CA ALA A 40 -5.36 -10.01 5.91
C ALA A 40 -5.38 -9.95 4.36
N ALA A 41 -6.13 -10.84 3.70
CA ALA A 41 -6.31 -10.81 2.26
C ALA A 41 -7.09 -9.57 1.79
N LYS A 42 -8.10 -9.13 2.57
CA LYS A 42 -8.83 -7.88 2.31
C LYS A 42 -7.93 -6.66 2.44
N VAL A 43 -7.10 -6.59 3.48
CA VAL A 43 -6.10 -5.51 3.64
C VAL A 43 -5.11 -5.54 2.47
N ALA A 44 -4.61 -6.71 2.08
CA ALA A 44 -3.70 -6.86 0.94
C ALA A 44 -4.34 -6.48 -0.41
N SER A 45 -5.67 -6.48 -0.52
CA SER A 45 -6.38 -6.06 -1.73
C SER A 45 -6.61 -4.55 -1.85
N VAL A 46 -6.28 -3.78 -0.80
CA VAL A 46 -6.38 -2.32 -0.83
C VAL A 46 -5.31 -1.77 -1.80
N PRO A 47 -5.69 -0.96 -2.82
CA PRO A 47 -4.73 -0.35 -3.72
C PRO A 47 -3.64 0.44 -2.97
N GLY A 48 -2.38 0.26 -3.36
CA GLY A 48 -1.23 0.90 -2.72
C GLY A 48 -0.61 0.09 -1.56
N VAL A 49 -1.26 -0.99 -1.12
CA VAL A 49 -0.62 -1.98 -0.25
C VAL A 49 0.27 -2.90 -1.08
N GLU A 50 1.57 -2.89 -0.84
CA GLU A 50 2.54 -3.75 -1.53
C GLU A 50 2.51 -5.16 -0.97
N LYS A 51 2.59 -5.28 0.37
CA LYS A 51 2.65 -6.56 1.09
C LYS A 51 2.00 -6.44 2.46
N VAL A 52 1.45 -7.54 2.94
CA VAL A 52 0.97 -7.70 4.31
C VAL A 52 1.68 -8.90 4.94
N TYR A 53 2.18 -8.73 6.16
CA TYR A 53 2.75 -9.80 6.96
C TYR A 53 1.89 -10.00 8.21
N GLU A 54 1.45 -11.23 8.43
CA GLU A 54 0.85 -11.64 9.70
C GLU A 54 1.96 -11.82 10.73
N LEU A 55 1.73 -11.32 11.94
CA LEU A 55 2.72 -11.27 13.01
C LEU A 55 2.24 -12.05 14.23
N THR A 56 3.20 -12.56 15.00
CA THR A 56 2.96 -13.00 16.38
C THR A 56 3.30 -11.85 17.32
N GLY A 57 2.52 -11.63 18.37
CA GLY A 57 2.81 -10.61 19.38
C GLY A 57 1.59 -9.77 19.73
N ASP A 58 1.82 -8.51 20.08
CA ASP A 58 0.81 -7.51 20.42
C ASP A 58 0.21 -6.79 19.20
N ILE A 59 0.80 -7.02 18.03
CA ILE A 59 0.34 -6.52 16.73
C ILE A 59 0.02 -7.74 15.86
N ASP A 60 -1.14 -7.71 15.21
CA ASP A 60 -1.65 -8.85 14.45
C ASP A 60 -1.07 -8.89 13.02
N MET A 61 -0.87 -7.73 12.39
CA MET A 61 -0.26 -7.64 11.07
C MET A 61 0.43 -6.31 10.80
N THR A 62 1.31 -6.29 9.81
CA THR A 62 1.89 -5.06 9.26
C THR A 62 1.75 -5.03 7.75
N ALA A 63 1.42 -3.85 7.21
CA ALA A 63 1.33 -3.60 5.78
C ALA A 63 2.45 -2.66 5.32
N ILE A 64 3.13 -2.99 4.23
CA ILE A 64 4.01 -2.06 3.51
C ILE A 64 3.16 -1.31 2.49
N ILE A 65 3.17 0.01 2.58
CA ILE A 65 2.42 0.90 1.68
C ILE A 65 3.40 1.71 0.86
N ASN A 66 3.11 1.84 -0.43
CA ASN A 66 3.76 2.76 -1.35
C ASN A 66 2.71 3.71 -1.91
N ALA A 67 2.97 5.00 -1.79
CA ALA A 67 2.10 6.08 -2.25
C ALA A 67 2.92 7.15 -2.97
N VAL A 68 2.29 7.84 -3.91
CA VAL A 68 2.88 8.95 -4.66
C VAL A 68 3.00 10.22 -3.82
N ASP A 69 2.20 10.35 -2.75
CA ASP A 69 2.28 11.47 -1.81
C ASP A 69 1.62 11.16 -0.44
N MET A 70 1.64 12.13 0.46
CA MET A 70 1.01 12.03 1.78
C MET A 70 -0.53 11.97 1.73
N GLU A 71 -1.15 12.53 0.68
CA GLU A 71 -2.60 12.51 0.53
C GLU A 71 -3.08 11.10 0.14
N GLU A 72 -2.41 10.46 -0.83
CA GLU A 72 -2.64 9.08 -1.21
C GLU A 72 -2.35 8.14 -0.04
N LEU A 73 -1.24 8.33 0.69
CA LEU A 73 -0.97 7.53 1.89
C LEU A 73 -2.14 7.61 2.90
N SER A 74 -2.67 8.81 3.16
CA SER A 74 -3.80 9.02 4.05
C SER A 74 -5.06 8.29 3.57
N LYS A 75 -5.34 8.34 2.25
CA LYS A 75 -6.45 7.61 1.63
C LYS A 75 -6.30 6.10 1.80
N ILE A 76 -5.12 5.55 1.53
CA ILE A 76 -4.85 4.11 1.69
C ILE A 76 -5.06 3.68 3.15
N ILE A 77 -4.54 4.46 4.12
CA ILE A 77 -4.74 4.15 5.54
C ILE A 77 -6.21 4.20 5.93
N PHE A 78 -6.98 5.14 5.37
CA PHE A 78 -8.43 5.22 5.59
C PHE A 78 -9.16 3.98 5.05
N GLU A 79 -8.82 3.53 3.85
CA GLU A 79 -9.36 2.29 3.27
C GLU A 79 -9.02 1.06 4.11
N ILE A 80 -7.77 0.94 4.61
CA ILE A 80 -7.37 -0.13 5.54
C ILE A 80 -8.24 -0.08 6.81
N ARG A 81 -8.48 1.10 7.39
CA ARG A 81 -9.31 1.25 8.59
C ARG A 81 -10.78 0.90 8.34
N ASN A 82 -11.26 1.00 7.10
CA ASN A 82 -12.62 0.61 6.73
C ASN A 82 -12.78 -0.90 6.50
N VAL A 83 -11.68 -1.66 6.42
CA VAL A 83 -11.74 -3.12 6.36
C VAL A 83 -12.35 -3.64 7.67
N HIS A 84 -13.51 -4.29 7.55
CA HIS A 84 -14.23 -4.82 8.71
C HIS A 84 -13.36 -5.78 9.52
N GLY A 85 -13.21 -5.48 10.81
CA GLY A 85 -12.36 -6.22 11.75
C GLY A 85 -11.06 -5.50 12.08
N VAL A 86 -10.65 -4.47 11.33
CA VAL A 86 -9.54 -3.59 11.73
C VAL A 86 -9.99 -2.72 12.90
N SER A 87 -9.24 -2.76 14.00
CA SER A 87 -9.56 -2.01 15.23
C SER A 87 -8.69 -0.78 15.42
N LYS A 88 -7.43 -0.85 14.99
CA LYS A 88 -6.44 0.23 15.14
C LYS A 88 -5.39 0.13 14.05
N THR A 89 -4.85 1.27 13.64
CA THR A 89 -3.61 1.34 12.87
C THR A 89 -2.60 2.31 13.50
N ASP A 90 -1.30 1.99 13.42
CA ASP A 90 -0.16 2.85 13.76
C ASP A 90 0.76 2.92 12.53
N THR A 91 0.90 4.12 11.96
CA THR A 91 1.60 4.38 10.70
C THR A 91 2.98 4.96 10.97
N ARG A 92 4.02 4.35 10.39
CA ARG A 92 5.41 4.82 10.43
C ARG A 92 5.92 5.03 9.00
N THR A 93 6.07 6.30 8.60
CA THR A 93 6.67 6.64 7.31
C THR A 93 8.15 6.23 7.29
N ILE A 94 8.57 5.62 6.19
CA ILE A 94 9.94 5.19 5.94
C ILE A 94 10.70 6.40 5.38
N ILE A 95 11.75 6.83 6.08
CA ILE A 95 12.59 7.98 5.68
C ILE A 95 13.91 7.57 5.04
N GLY A 96 14.19 6.26 4.96
CA GLY A 96 15.42 5.74 4.40
C GLY A 96 15.44 4.21 4.45
N ILE A 97 16.11 3.61 3.47
CA ILE A 97 16.35 2.18 3.36
C ILE A 97 17.86 1.98 3.29
N LEU A 98 18.37 1.07 4.13
CA LEU A 98 19.78 0.71 4.14
C LEU A 98 19.98 -0.63 3.42
N PRO A 99 21.13 -0.81 2.74
CA PRO A 99 21.48 -2.06 2.06
C PRO A 99 21.79 -3.20 3.04
#